data_AF-A0A261G9Z8-F1
#
_entry.id   AF-A0A261G9Z8-F1
#
_cell.length_a   1.000
_cell.length_b   1.000
_cell.length_c   1.000
_cell.angle_alpha   90.00
_cell.angle_beta   90.00
_cell.angle_gamma   90.00
#
_symmetry.space_group_name_H-M   'P 1'
#
loop_
_entity.id
_entity.type
_entity.pdbx_description
1 polymer ?
#
loop_
_entity_poly.entity_id
_entity_poly.type
_entity_poly.pdbx_seq_one_letter_code
_entity_poly.pdbx_strand_id
1 'polypeptide(L)'
;MARCWYAAYWPFGVGVRHSEDNSPVCSVRVFDSKQERDAWVDADRFDQNWHRSAESRGFVLPLMRSDLNFHNRALYEGWDVGGRHYGDGELVAAWRAMREEEMAYVGF
;
A
#
# COMPACT_ATOMS: atom_id res chain seq x y z
N MET A 1 12.63 15.21 -1.47
CA MET A 1 11.70 14.17 -0.99
C MET A 1 12.49 13.11 -0.27
N ALA A 2 12.06 12.70 0.93
CA ALA A 2 12.69 11.59 1.65
C ALA A 2 12.53 10.28 0.85
N ARG A 3 13.58 9.47 0.81
CA ARG A 3 13.55 8.19 0.09
C ARG A 3 12.75 7.18 0.93
N CYS A 4 11.58 6.78 0.45
CA CYS A 4 10.76 5.76 1.09
C CYS A 4 11.10 4.36 0.57
N TRP A 5 10.82 3.35 1.41
CA TRP A 5 10.97 1.94 1.08
C TRP A 5 9.62 1.24 1.16
N TYR A 6 9.41 0.18 0.37
CA TYR A 6 8.09 -0.40 0.17
C TYR A 6 8.13 -1.93 0.27
N ALA A 7 7.05 -2.51 0.79
CA ALA A 7 6.75 -3.93 0.71
C ALA A 7 5.27 -4.16 0.45
N ALA A 8 4.91 -5.37 0.06
CA ALA A 8 3.53 -5.81 -0.09
C ALA A 8 3.24 -6.97 0.86
N TYR A 9 2.07 -6.92 1.49
CA TYR A 9 1.50 -7.95 2.35
C TYR A 9 0.39 -8.70 1.59
N TRP A 10 0.48 -10.02 1.49
CA TRP A 10 -0.42 -10.89 0.76
C TRP A 10 -1.20 -11.78 1.74
N PRO A 11 -2.40 -11.35 2.19
CA PRO A 11 -3.16 -12.11 3.19
C PRO A 11 -3.63 -13.49 2.72
N PHE A 12 -3.65 -13.73 1.40
CA PHE A 12 -4.11 -14.98 0.80
C PHE A 12 -3.01 -15.74 0.06
N GLY A 13 -1.76 -15.34 0.22
CA GLY A 13 -0.62 -15.90 -0.51
C GLY A 13 -0.16 -15.02 -1.67
N VAL A 14 1.14 -15.06 -1.95
CA VAL A 14 1.76 -14.31 -3.04
C VAL A 14 1.18 -14.74 -4.38
N GLY A 15 0.77 -13.77 -5.19
CA GLY A 15 0.27 -13.98 -6.55
C GLY A 15 -1.24 -14.14 -6.67
N VAL A 16 -1.99 -14.16 -5.57
CA VAL A 16 -3.46 -14.15 -5.59
C VAL A 16 -3.97 -12.84 -6.18
N ARG A 17 -4.90 -12.92 -7.14
CA ARG A 17 -5.43 -11.75 -7.86
C ARG A 17 -6.95 -11.68 -7.77
N HIS A 18 -7.48 -10.47 -7.77
CA HIS A 18 -8.91 -10.22 -7.91
C HIS A 18 -9.38 -10.76 -9.26
N SER A 19 -10.51 -11.46 -9.27
CA SER A 19 -11.06 -12.05 -10.49
C SER A 19 -11.59 -11.01 -11.48
N GLU A 20 -12.00 -9.85 -10.97
CA GLU A 20 -12.68 -8.81 -11.72
C GLU A 20 -11.73 -7.97 -12.58
N ASP A 21 -10.56 -7.63 -12.05
CA ASP A 21 -9.61 -6.71 -12.68
C ASP A 21 -8.17 -7.25 -12.74
N ASN A 22 -7.95 -8.49 -12.28
CA ASN A 22 -6.65 -9.15 -12.20
C ASN A 22 -5.61 -8.39 -11.36
N SER A 23 -6.05 -7.45 -10.51
CA SER A 23 -5.17 -6.71 -9.61
C SER A 23 -4.67 -7.63 -8.47
N PRO A 24 -3.44 -7.43 -7.97
CA PRO A 24 -2.92 -8.14 -6.80
C PRO A 24 -3.83 -8.01 -5.58
N VAL A 25 -4.18 -9.12 -4.92
CA VAL A 25 -4.83 -9.10 -3.60
C VAL A 25 -3.76 -8.93 -2.53
N CYS A 26 -3.26 -7.70 -2.37
CA CYS A 26 -2.24 -7.37 -1.41
C CYS A 26 -2.41 -5.94 -0.88
N SER A 27 -1.90 -5.68 0.32
CA SER A 27 -1.79 -4.32 0.85
C SER A 27 -0.35 -3.83 0.83
N VAL A 28 -0.18 -2.53 0.60
CA VAL A 28 1.15 -1.90 0.58
C VAL A 28 1.56 -1.52 2.00
N ARG A 29 2.86 -1.63 2.32
CA ARG A 29 3.46 -1.04 3.52
C ARG A 29 4.63 -0.15 3.14
N VAL A 30 4.70 1.02 3.79
CA VAL A 30 5.75 2.02 3.59
C VAL A 30 6.65 2.06 4.81
N PHE A 31 7.96 2.17 4.58
CA PHE A 31 8.98 2.20 5.62
C PHE A 31 9.89 3.41 5.40
N ASP A 32 10.39 3.96 6.51
CA ASP A 32 11.31 5.10 6.50
C ASP A 32 12.74 4.65 6.20
N SER A 33 13.08 3.39 6.47
CA SER A 33 14.39 2.82 6.15
C SER A 33 14.32 1.50 5.36
N LYS A 34 15.41 1.24 4.61
CA LYS A 34 15.63 -0.04 3.92
C LYS A 34 15.63 -1.21 4.91
N GLN A 35 16.30 -1.01 6.04
CA GLN A 35 16.56 -2.01 7.06
C GLN A 35 15.27 -2.49 7.73
N GLU A 36 14.36 -1.57 8.10
CA GLU A 36 13.06 -1.94 8.68
C GLU A 36 12.21 -2.75 7.70
N ARG A 37 12.21 -2.33 6.43
CA ARG A 37 11.51 -3.03 5.36
C ARG A 37 12.06 -4.44 5.15
N ASP A 38 13.38 -4.59 5.11
CA ASP A 38 14.04 -5.90 4.94
C ASP A 38 13.78 -6.79 6.16
N ALA A 39 13.91 -6.27 7.39
CA ALA A 39 13.61 -7.01 8.62
C ALA A 39 12.14 -7.46 8.71
N TRP A 40 11.20 -6.64 8.22
CA TRP A 40 9.78 -7.00 8.15
C TRP A 40 9.50 -8.10 7.12
N VAL A 41 10.16 -8.05 5.95
CA VAL A 41 10.08 -9.12 4.96
C VAL A 41 10.68 -10.41 5.51
N ASP A 42 11.86 -10.35 6.13
CA ASP A 42 12.56 -11.49 6.73
C ASP A 42 11.84 -12.08 7.95
N ALA A 43 10.86 -11.38 8.51
CA ALA A 43 10.00 -11.88 9.58
C ALA A 43 8.95 -12.89 9.06
N ASP A 44 8.69 -12.93 7.75
CA ASP A 44 7.84 -13.95 7.11
C ASP A 44 8.58 -15.29 6.97
N ARG A 45 8.86 -15.91 8.12
CA ARG A 45 9.73 -17.08 8.21
C ARG A 45 9.03 -18.41 8.00
N PHE A 46 7.70 -18.42 7.93
CA PHE A 46 6.95 -19.69 7.94
C PHE A 46 6.87 -20.31 6.55
N ASP A 47 6.47 -19.55 5.54
CA ASP A 47 6.35 -20.02 4.16
C ASP A 47 6.82 -18.99 3.12
N GLN A 48 7.27 -17.79 3.55
CA GLN A 48 7.66 -16.67 2.67
C GLN A 48 6.54 -16.25 1.69
N ASN A 49 5.30 -16.56 2.02
CA ASN A 49 4.15 -16.43 1.13
C ASN A 49 3.27 -15.22 1.49
N TRP A 50 3.70 -14.39 2.43
CA TRP A 50 2.89 -13.31 3.00
C TRP A 50 3.58 -11.97 2.76
N HIS A 51 4.90 -11.87 2.90
CA HIS A 51 5.66 -10.63 2.78
C HIS A 51 6.60 -10.71 1.57
N ARG A 52 6.42 -9.79 0.62
CA ARG A 52 7.41 -9.61 -0.45
C ARG A 52 7.87 -8.17 -0.51
N SER A 53 9.17 -7.97 -0.64
CA SER A 53 9.68 -6.67 -1.03
C SER A 53 9.03 -6.29 -2.36
N ALA A 54 8.28 -5.20 -2.39
CA ALA A 54 7.69 -4.74 -3.64
C ALA A 54 8.85 -4.19 -4.48
N GLU A 55 9.25 -4.93 -5.52
CA GLU A 55 10.55 -4.76 -6.18
C GLU A 55 10.70 -3.42 -6.94
N SER A 56 9.63 -2.65 -7.14
CA SER A 56 9.73 -1.33 -7.77
C SER A 56 8.63 -0.36 -7.37
N ARG A 57 8.91 0.94 -7.51
CA ARG A 57 7.90 2.01 -7.41
C ARG A 57 6.77 1.81 -8.43
N GLY A 58 7.09 1.27 -9.61
CA GLY A 58 6.10 0.97 -10.65
C GLY A 58 5.07 -0.08 -10.24
N PHE A 59 5.39 -0.95 -9.28
CA PHE A 59 4.42 -1.89 -8.69
C PHE A 59 3.58 -1.24 -7.59
N VAL A 60 4.21 -0.42 -6.75
CA VAL A 60 3.59 0.08 -5.51
C VAL A 60 2.65 1.27 -5.74
N LEU A 61 3.05 2.23 -6.58
CA LEU A 61 2.27 3.45 -6.79
C LEU A 61 0.88 3.17 -7.39
N PRO A 62 0.71 2.24 -8.35
CA PRO A 62 -0.61 1.86 -8.83
C PRO A 62 -1.50 1.25 -7.74
N LEU A 63 -0.93 0.43 -6.85
CA LEU A 63 -1.68 -0.17 -5.73
C LEU A 63 -2.12 0.89 -4.72
N MET A 64 -1.23 1.81 -4.33
CA MET A 64 -1.59 2.94 -3.46
C MET A 64 -2.71 3.79 -4.06
N ARG A 65 -2.67 4.03 -5.37
CA ARG A 65 -3.72 4.77 -6.07
C ARG A 65 -5.05 4.01 -6.07
N SER A 66 -5.01 2.69 -6.26
CA SER A 66 -6.19 1.83 -6.19
C SER A 66 -6.81 1.84 -4.79
N ASP A 67 -5.99 1.69 -3.74
CA ASP A 67 -6.42 1.78 -2.34
C ASP A 67 -7.12 3.11 -2.06
N LEU A 68 -6.47 4.23 -2.40
CA LEU A 68 -7.04 5.56 -2.22
C LEU A 68 -8.37 5.69 -2.98
N ASN A 69 -8.46 5.22 -4.22
CA ASN A 69 -9.71 5.24 -4.99
C ASN A 69 -10.83 4.40 -4.36
N PHE A 70 -10.50 3.22 -3.83
CA PHE A 70 -11.46 2.32 -3.19
C PHE A 70 -12.05 2.96 -1.93
N HIS A 71 -11.20 3.48 -1.05
CA HIS A 71 -11.62 4.10 0.21
C HIS A 71 -12.30 5.46 0.03
N ASN A 72 -12.00 6.17 -1.06
CA ASN A 72 -12.60 7.46 -1.38
C ASN A 72 -14.06 7.38 -1.84
N ARG A 73 -14.61 6.19 -2.11
CA ARG A 73 -15.98 6.06 -2.63
C ARG A 73 -17.09 6.36 -1.61
N ALA A 74 -16.78 6.45 -0.31
CA ALA A 74 -17.80 6.54 0.73
C ALA A 74 -17.53 7.53 1.88
N LEU A 75 -16.33 8.09 2.05
CA LEU A 75 -16.00 8.79 3.31
C LEU A 75 -15.96 10.32 3.27
N TYR A 76 -15.69 11.00 2.15
CA TYR A 76 -15.56 12.46 2.19
C TYR A 76 -15.91 13.11 0.84
N GLU A 77 -16.91 13.98 0.84
CA GLU A 77 -17.38 14.84 -0.27
C GLU A 77 -16.33 15.87 -0.77
N GLY A 78 -15.04 15.51 -0.88
CA GLY A 78 -13.99 16.52 -1.09
C GLY A 78 -12.62 16.09 -1.63
N TRP A 79 -12.38 14.81 -1.95
CA TRP A 79 -11.10 14.42 -2.57
C TRP A 79 -11.35 13.85 -3.95
N ASP A 80 -11.53 14.73 -4.93
CA ASP A 80 -11.61 14.37 -6.33
C ASP A 80 -10.34 13.63 -6.78
N VAL A 81 -10.43 12.31 -6.98
CA VAL A 81 -9.46 11.54 -7.77
C VAL A 81 -10.02 11.37 -9.19
N GLY A 82 -10.30 12.51 -9.83
CA GLY A 82 -10.75 12.70 -11.20
C GLY A 82 -9.70 13.42 -12.04
N GLY A 83 -8.53 12.81 -12.19
CA GLY A 83 -7.52 13.27 -13.15
C GLY A 83 -6.38 14.13 -12.59
N ARG A 84 -6.24 14.28 -11.28
CA ARG A 84 -5.07 14.93 -10.66
C ARG A 84 -3.88 13.96 -10.56
N HIS A 85 -2.75 14.32 -11.16
CA HIS A 85 -1.47 13.63 -10.94
C HIS A 85 -0.89 14.06 -9.60
N TYR A 86 -0.93 13.18 -8.60
CA TYR A 86 -0.13 13.34 -7.39
C TYR A 86 1.33 13.05 -7.73
N GLY A 87 2.25 13.93 -7.33
CA GLY A 87 3.66 13.59 -7.32
C GLY A 87 3.93 12.44 -6.34
N ASP A 88 4.98 11.65 -6.56
CA ASP A 88 5.22 10.44 -5.75
C ASP A 88 5.25 10.68 -4.23
N GLY A 89 5.77 11.83 -3.78
CA GLY A 89 5.78 12.18 -2.35
C GLY A 89 4.41 12.58 -1.82
N GLU A 90 3.55 13.18 -2.64
CA GLU A 90 2.18 13.54 -2.26
C GLU A 90 1.30 12.28 -2.17
N LEU A 91 1.50 11.31 -3.07
CA LEU A 91 0.79 10.03 -3.04
C LEU A 91 1.12 9.23 -1.77
N VAL A 92 2.40 9.18 -1.39
CA VAL A 92 2.83 8.49 -0.16
C VAL A 92 2.27 9.18 1.09
N ALA A 93 2.28 10.52 1.13
CA ALA A 93 1.73 11.28 2.26
C ALA A 93 0.21 11.08 2.39
N ALA A 94 -0.54 11.16 1.28
CA ALA A 94 -1.99 10.93 1.26
C ALA A 94 -2.34 9.50 1.69
N TRP A 95 -1.60 8.50 1.19
CA TRP A 95 -1.80 7.11 1.59
C TRP A 95 -1.51 6.88 3.08
N ARG A 96 -0.46 7.49 3.63
CA ARG A 96 -0.16 7.40 5.08
C ARG A 96 -1.27 8.00 5.93
N ALA A 97 -1.74 9.20 5.58
CA ALA A 97 -2.84 9.86 6.30
C ALA A 97 -4.12 9.01 6.31
N MET A 98 -4.50 8.44 5.16
CA MET A 98 -5.66 7.53 5.06
C MET A 98 -5.50 6.31 5.98
N ARG A 99 -4.32 5.68 6.02
CA ARG A 99 -4.07 4.49 6.86
C ARG A 99 -4.03 4.82 8.35
N GLU A 100 -3.53 5.99 8.73
CA GLU A 100 -3.56 6.46 10.12
C GLU A 100 -5.00 6.68 10.59
N GLU A 101 -5.85 7.32 9.76
CA GLU A 101 -7.28 7.50 10.04
C GLU A 101 -8.01 6.15 10.13
N GLU A 102 -7.75 5.22 9.21
CA GLU A 102 -8.32 3.87 9.24
C GLU A 102 -7.96 3.17 10.56
N MET A 103 -6.67 3.11 10.93
CA MET A 103 -6.22 2.49 12.17
C MET A 103 -6.80 3.14 13.42
N ALA A 104 -6.96 4.47 13.42
CA ALA A 104 -7.63 5.20 14.49
C ALA A 104 -9.11 4.82 14.61
N TYR A 105 -9.77 4.51 13.49
CA TYR A 105 -11.16 4.05 13.46
C TYR A 105 -11.33 2.60 13.89
N VAL A 106 -10.36 1.72 13.58
CA VAL A 106 -10.42 0.29 13.95
C VAL A 106 -10.04 0.01 15.41
N GLY A 107 -9.43 0.97 16.11
CA GLY A 107 -9.23 0.95 17.56
C GLY A 107 -8.50 -0.30 18.09
N PHE A 108 -7.17 -0.28 18.05
CA PHE A 108 -6.32 -1.15 18.87
C PHE A 108 -5.50 -0.32 19.86
#